data_AF-A0A534RNU7-F1
#
_entry.id   AF-A0A534RNU7-F1
#
_cell.length_a   1.000
_cell.length_b   1.000
_cell.length_c   1.000
_cell.angle_alpha   90.00
_cell.angle_beta   90.00
_cell.angle_gamma   90.00
#
_symmetry.space_group_name_H-M   'P 1'
#
loop_
_entity.id
_entity.type
_entity.pdbx_description
1 polymer ?
#
loop_
_entity_poly.entity_id
_entity_poly.type
_entity_poly.pdbx_seq_one_letter_code
_entity_poly.pdbx_strand_id
1 'polypeptide(L)' 'RDAQVPLGAKMGTAWDIAHASLFLASDEARFITGVILPVDGGQSARIG' A
#
# COMPACT_ATOMS: atom_id res chain seq x y z
N ARG A 1 -9.04 -5.05 15.15
CA ARG A 1 -7.77 -4.87 14.41
C ARG A 1 -8.08 -4.65 12.93
N ASP A 2 -8.67 -5.63 12.25
CA ASP A 2 -9.16 -5.48 10.86
C ASP A 2 -10.11 -4.30 10.65
N ALA A 3 -11.09 -4.12 11.54
CA ALA A 3 -12.02 -2.99 11.49
C ALA A 3 -11.35 -1.59 11.57
N GLN A 4 -10.07 -1.52 11.96
CA GLN A 4 -9.30 -0.27 12.01
C GLN A 4 -8.61 0.05 10.68
N VAL A 5 -8.72 -0.80 9.66
CA VAL A 5 -8.20 -0.51 8.31
C VAL A 5 -9.31 0.13 7.48
N PRO A 6 -9.11 1.31 6.87
CA PRO A 6 -10.20 1.97 6.14
C PRO A 6 -10.57 1.24 4.86
N LEU A 7 -9.60 0.63 4.19
CA LEU A 7 -9.87 -0.21 3.04
C LEU A 7 -10.55 -1.53 3.49
N GLY A 8 -11.86 -1.60 3.29
CA GLY A 8 -12.64 -2.83 3.45
C GLY A 8 -12.67 -3.42 4.87
N ALA A 9 -12.29 -2.65 5.89
CA ALA A 9 -12.24 -3.11 7.28
C ALA A 9 -11.45 -4.42 7.45
N LYS A 10 -10.37 -4.58 6.68
CA LYS A 10 -9.59 -5.82 6.60
C LYS A 10 -8.08 -5.54 6.58
N MET A 11 -7.33 -6.34 7.34
CA MET A 11 -5.88 -6.26 7.29
C MET A 11 -5.35 -6.77 5.95
N GLY A 12 -4.37 -6.04 5.42
CA GLY A 12 -3.53 -6.53 4.33
C GLY A 12 -2.70 -7.74 4.75
N THR A 13 -2.19 -8.42 3.75
CA THR A 13 -1.32 -9.58 3.84
C THR A 13 0.07 -9.24 3.33
N ALA A 14 1.04 -10.14 3.54
CA ALA A 14 2.38 -9.97 2.98
C ALA A 14 2.38 -9.84 1.44
N TRP A 15 1.38 -10.41 0.77
CA TRP A 15 1.25 -10.34 -0.68
C TRP A 15 0.91 -8.94 -1.18
N ASP A 16 0.19 -8.12 -0.42
CA ASP A 16 -0.13 -6.75 -0.82
C ASP A 16 1.15 -5.89 -0.93
N ILE A 17 2.10 -6.08 0.00
CA ILE A 17 3.43 -5.48 -0.06
C ILE A 17 4.25 -6.05 -1.22
N ALA A 18 4.21 -7.37 -1.42
CA ALA A 18 4.96 -8.03 -2.48
C ALA A 18 4.53 -7.53 -3.87
N HIS A 19 3.22 -7.40 -4.12
CA HIS A 19 2.70 -6.90 -5.39
C HIS A 19 3.04 -5.42 -5.62
N ALA A 20 2.93 -4.57 -4.59
CA ALA A 20 3.33 -3.17 -4.72
C ALA A 20 4.83 -3.03 -5.02
N SER A 21 5.66 -3.85 -4.36
CA SER A 21 7.11 -3.89 -4.60
C SER A 21 7.43 -4.40 -6.00
N LEU A 22 6.72 -5.43 -6.46
CA LEU A 22 6.85 -5.98 -7.80
C LEU A 22 6.50 -4.93 -8.87
N PHE A 23 5.42 -4.17 -8.68
CA PHE A 23 5.07 -3.05 -9.55
C PHE A 23 6.14 -1.96 -9.56
N LEU A 24 6.67 -1.55 -8.40
CA LEU A 24 7.73 -0.54 -8.34
C LEU A 24 9.04 -1.03 -8.99
N ALA A 25 9.27 -2.34 -9.02
CA ALA A 25 10.43 -2.94 -9.67
C ALA A 25 10.24 -3.16 -11.18
N SER A 26 9.04 -2.96 -11.72
CA SER A 26 8.72 -3.23 -13.12
C SER A 26 8.84 -2.00 -14.02
N ASP A 27 8.86 -2.21 -15.33
CA ASP A 27 9.02 -1.14 -16.33
C ASP A 27 7.83 -0.15 -16.34
N GLU A 28 6.67 -0.60 -15.84
CA GLU A 28 5.47 0.23 -15.67
C GLU A 28 5.71 1.38 -14.67
N ALA A 29 6.60 1.20 -13.70
CA ALA A 29 6.95 2.22 -12.73
C ALA A 29 8.14 3.11 -13.14
N ARG A 30 8.60 3.07 -14.41
CA ARG A 30 9.84 3.75 -14.87
C ARG A 30 9.96 5.26 -14.58
N PHE A 31 8.84 5.94 -14.33
CA PHE A 31 8.81 7.38 -14.04
C PHE A 31 8.47 7.68 -12.56
N ILE A 32 8.31 6.65 -11.73
CA ILE A 32 8.01 6.75 -10.32
C ILE A 32 9.32 6.66 -9.54
N THR A 33 9.75 7.77 -8.94
CA THR A 33 10.97 7.82 -8.13
C THR A 33 10.85 8.87 -7.02
N GLY A 34 11.61 8.69 -5.94
CA GLY A 34 11.65 9.64 -4.81
C GLY A 34 10.37 9.72 -3.97
N VAL A 35 9.41 8.81 -4.17
CA VAL A 35 8.13 8.80 -3.47
C VAL A 35 8.11 7.74 -2.36
N ILE A 36 7.45 8.07 -1.25
CA ILE A 36 7.04 7.09 -0.24
C ILE A 36 5.63 6.67 -0.61
N LEU A 37 5.43 5.39 -0.97
CA LEU A 37 4.12 4.82 -1.33
C LEU A 37 3.58 4.00 -0.15
N PRO A 38 2.62 4.51 0.64
CA PRO A 38 2.00 3.73 1.71
C PRO A 38 1.15 2.59 1.16
N VAL A 39 1.37 1.38 1.66
CA VAL A 39 0.59 0.17 1.32
C VAL A 39 0.02 -0.40 2.61
N ASP A 40 -0.89 0.34 3.23
CA ASP A 40 -1.37 0.08 4.59
C ASP A 40 -2.91 0.08 4.72
N GLY A 41 -3.58 -0.03 3.58
CA GLY A 41 -5.04 0.06 3.48
C GLY A 41 -5.59 1.45 3.80
N GLY A 42 -4.76 2.50 3.75
CA GLY A 42 -5.14 3.90 3.97
C GLY A 42 -5.04 4.35 5.43
N GLN A 43 -4.39 3.59 6.29
CA GLN A 43 -4.27 3.92 7.72
C GLN A 43 -3.49 5.22 7.94
N SER A 44 -2.39 5.43 7.23
CA SER A 44 -1.56 6.64 7.34
C SER A 44 -2.26 7.91 6.83
N ALA A 45 -3.32 7.75 6.05
CA ALA A 45 -4.11 8.87 5.52
C ALA A 45 -5.35 9.19 6.36
N ARG A 46 -5.63 8.42 7.42
CA ARG A 46 -6.76 8.71 8.32
C ARG A 46 -6.51 10.02 9.06
N ILE A 47 -7.49 10.92 8.99
CA ILE A 47 -7.56 12.11 9.84
C ILE A 47 -8.57 11.78 10.95
N GLY A 48 -8.07 11.52 12.16
CA GLY A 48 -8.90 11.21 13.35
C GLY A 48 -9.29 9.75 13.45
#